data_AF-A0A7C1SFP7-F1
#
_entry.id   AF-A0A7C1SFP7-F1
#
_cell.length_a   1.000
_cell.length_b   1.000
_cell.length_c   1.000
_cell.angle_alpha   90.00
_cell.angle_beta   90.00
_cell.angle_gamma   90.00
#
_symmetry.space_group_name_H-M   'P 1'
#
loop_
_entity.id
_entity.type
_entity.pdbx_description
1 polymer ?
#
loop_
_entity_poly.entity_id
_entity_poly.type
_entity_poly.pdbx_seq_one_letter_code
_entity_poly.pdbx_strand_id
1 'polypeptide(L)'
;SYLLDEFAVDERWCAIHATHMTTEETVRLAKSGAVAGLCPATEANLGDGIYPATDFMALGGRIGIGTDSHVATSVAEELRVLEYGQRLRDRRRNRLVSGPGASVGRTLIEASLAGGSQAAGLRTSGIRVGARADLVVLDVANPFIVAAKDDQILDRWIFALGSEAVRDVMVRGDFVVQEGRHWAEERINSDFARALKRILQ
;
A
#
# COMPACT_ATOMS: atom_id res chain seq x y z
N SER A 1 -16.46 6.97 -19.39
CA SER A 1 -16.46 5.98 -18.30
C SER A 1 -17.85 5.93 -17.74
N TYR A 2 -18.57 4.81 -17.90
CA TYR A 2 -19.94 4.67 -17.40
C TYR A 2 -20.09 5.12 -15.94
N LEU A 3 -19.18 4.71 -15.05
CA LEU A 3 -19.19 5.14 -13.65
C LEU A 3 -19.11 6.66 -13.49
N LEU A 4 -18.17 7.32 -14.18
CA LEU A 4 -17.95 8.76 -14.07
C LEU A 4 -19.00 9.58 -14.85
N ASP A 5 -19.71 8.95 -15.79
CA ASP A 5 -20.75 9.57 -16.62
C ASP A 5 -22.12 9.53 -15.91
N GLU A 6 -22.42 8.42 -15.22
CA GLU A 6 -23.73 8.19 -14.59
C GLU A 6 -23.78 8.59 -13.11
N PHE A 7 -22.63 8.67 -12.43
CA PHE A 7 -22.57 8.92 -10.98
C PHE A 7 -21.68 10.11 -10.63
N ALA A 8 -22.09 10.83 -9.58
CA ALA A 8 -21.27 11.85 -8.94
C ALA A 8 -20.16 11.17 -8.10
N VAL A 9 -19.13 10.69 -8.77
CA VAL A 9 -17.94 10.15 -8.12
C VAL A 9 -17.21 11.30 -7.41
N ASP A 10 -16.92 11.11 -6.13
CA ASP A 10 -16.28 12.10 -5.26
C ASP A 10 -15.26 11.43 -4.31
N GLU A 11 -14.76 12.19 -3.33
CA GLU A 11 -13.78 11.72 -2.35
C GLU A 11 -14.23 10.54 -1.46
N ARG A 12 -15.51 10.17 -1.48
CA ARG A 12 -16.03 9.03 -0.72
C ARG A 12 -15.82 7.70 -1.45
N TRP A 13 -15.45 7.76 -2.73
CA TRP A 13 -15.29 6.57 -3.56
C TRP A 13 -13.87 6.02 -3.48
N CYS A 14 -13.81 4.69 -3.49
CA CYS A 14 -12.59 3.93 -3.75
C CYS A 14 -12.83 3.07 -5.00
N ALA A 15 -12.19 3.42 -6.11
CA ALA A 15 -12.23 2.65 -7.34
C ALA A 15 -11.19 1.52 -7.25
N ILE A 16 -11.64 0.30 -6.98
CA ILE A 16 -10.76 -0.86 -6.83
C ILE A 16 -10.19 -1.26 -8.19
N HIS A 17 -8.89 -1.53 -8.22
CA HIS A 17 -8.03 -1.80 -9.38
C HIS A 17 -7.89 -0.60 -10.32
N ALA A 18 -8.98 -0.20 -10.98
CA ALA A 18 -9.00 0.83 -12.01
C ALA A 18 -7.88 0.69 -13.06
N THR A 19 -7.44 -0.56 -13.33
CA THR A 19 -6.25 -0.89 -14.13
C THR A 19 -6.37 -0.40 -15.57
N HIS A 20 -7.55 -0.57 -16.17
CA HIS A 20 -7.82 -0.28 -17.57
C HIS A 20 -8.56 1.04 -17.72
N MET A 21 -7.85 2.15 -17.56
CA MET A 21 -8.39 3.48 -17.84
C MET A 21 -7.77 4.06 -19.09
N THR A 22 -8.60 4.72 -19.89
CA THR A 22 -8.12 5.67 -20.89
C THR A 22 -7.47 6.89 -20.22
N THR A 23 -6.72 7.68 -20.99
CA THR A 23 -6.16 8.94 -20.51
C THR A 23 -7.24 9.89 -19.99
N GLU A 24 -8.38 9.96 -20.65
CA GLU A 24 -9.50 10.81 -20.21
C GLU A 24 -10.06 10.34 -18.86
N GLU A 25 -10.26 9.03 -18.69
CA GLU A 25 -10.77 8.46 -17.44
C GLU A 25 -9.79 8.65 -16.29
N THR A 26 -8.49 8.53 -16.57
CA THR A 26 -7.42 8.81 -15.60
C THR A 26 -7.49 10.26 -15.12
N VAL A 27 -7.65 11.23 -16.03
CA VAL A 27 -7.80 12.65 -15.69
C VAL A 27 -9.06 12.90 -14.88
N ARG A 28 -10.19 12.32 -15.28
CA ARG A 28 -11.46 12.53 -14.61
C ARG A 28 -11.49 11.91 -13.22
N LEU A 29 -10.95 10.70 -13.05
CA LEU A 29 -10.85 10.04 -11.75
C LEU A 29 -9.88 10.78 -10.81
N ALA A 30 -8.74 11.26 -11.31
CA ALA A 30 -7.81 12.03 -10.48
C ALA A 30 -8.47 13.32 -9.94
N LYS A 31 -9.27 13.98 -10.79
CA LYS A 31 -9.97 15.22 -10.44
C LYS A 31 -11.21 15.03 -9.57
N SER A 32 -11.80 13.83 -9.54
CA SER A 32 -12.98 13.58 -8.70
C SER A 32 -12.64 13.52 -7.21
N GLY A 33 -11.37 13.30 -6.86
CA GLY A 33 -10.91 13.12 -5.49
C GLY A 33 -11.09 11.70 -4.97
N ALA A 34 -11.64 10.78 -5.77
CA ALA A 34 -11.72 9.36 -5.44
C ALA A 34 -10.33 8.74 -5.24
N VAL A 35 -10.28 7.68 -4.45
CA VAL A 35 -9.07 6.87 -4.26
C VAL A 35 -9.04 5.76 -5.29
N ALA A 36 -7.92 5.53 -5.96
CA ALA A 36 -7.67 4.27 -6.65
C ALA A 36 -7.16 3.25 -5.64
N GLY A 37 -7.94 2.20 -5.38
CA GLY A 37 -7.57 1.11 -4.49
C GLY A 37 -6.81 0.05 -5.26
N LEU A 38 -5.49 0.13 -5.23
CA LEU A 38 -4.61 -0.71 -6.04
C LEU A 38 -4.26 -1.99 -5.28
N CYS A 39 -4.21 -3.12 -5.98
CA CYS A 39 -3.82 -4.41 -5.42
C CYS A 39 -2.65 -5.04 -6.20
N PRO A 40 -1.49 -4.36 -6.32
CA PRO A 40 -0.43 -4.71 -7.26
C PRO A 40 -0.02 -6.19 -7.30
N ALA A 41 0.12 -6.84 -6.14
CA ALA A 41 0.53 -8.25 -6.08
C ALA A 41 -0.57 -9.19 -6.59
N THR A 42 -1.83 -8.94 -6.23
CA THR A 42 -2.97 -9.70 -6.77
C THR A 42 -3.17 -9.41 -8.26
N GLU A 43 -3.12 -8.16 -8.68
CA GLU A 43 -3.24 -7.76 -10.09
C GLU A 43 -2.15 -8.41 -10.97
N ALA A 44 -0.93 -8.51 -10.45
CA ALA A 44 0.15 -9.24 -11.11
C ALA A 44 -0.12 -10.75 -11.14
N ASN A 45 -0.64 -11.33 -10.05
CA ASN A 45 -0.98 -12.76 -9.98
C ASN A 45 -2.09 -13.15 -10.97
N LEU A 46 -3.13 -12.31 -11.09
CA LEU A 46 -4.28 -12.54 -11.97
C LEU A 46 -4.01 -12.14 -13.43
N GLY A 47 -2.93 -11.40 -13.68
CA GLY A 47 -2.57 -10.94 -15.02
C GLY A 47 -3.42 -9.77 -15.49
N ASP A 48 -3.89 -8.92 -14.58
CA ASP A 48 -4.81 -7.82 -14.89
C ASP A 48 -4.13 -6.73 -15.73
N GLY A 49 -2.89 -6.37 -15.42
CA GLY A 49 -2.15 -5.31 -16.12
C GLY A 49 -1.45 -4.34 -15.18
N ILE A 50 -1.01 -3.20 -15.71
CA ILE A 50 -0.25 -2.18 -14.97
C ILE A 50 -1.05 -0.88 -14.93
N TYR A 51 -1.50 -0.47 -13.74
CA TYR A 51 -2.18 0.80 -13.51
C TYR A 51 -1.33 2.01 -13.97
N PRO A 52 -1.92 3.07 -14.57
CA PRO A 52 -1.22 4.28 -15.00
C PRO A 52 -0.84 5.19 -13.80
N ALA A 53 -0.14 4.66 -12.81
CA ALA A 53 0.14 5.33 -11.54
C ALA A 53 0.92 6.63 -11.71
N THR A 54 1.89 6.67 -12.63
CA THR A 54 2.68 7.88 -12.90
C THR A 54 1.81 9.06 -13.30
N ASP A 55 0.88 8.83 -14.24
CA ASP A 55 0.05 9.88 -14.83
C ASP A 55 -1.03 10.29 -13.85
N PHE A 56 -1.66 9.29 -13.20
CA PHE A 56 -2.67 9.52 -12.19
C PHE A 56 -2.16 10.33 -11.00
N MET A 57 -0.99 9.97 -10.45
CA MET A 57 -0.38 10.71 -9.33
C MET A 57 0.10 12.10 -9.75
N ALA A 58 0.64 12.27 -10.96
CA ALA A 58 1.04 13.58 -11.49
C ALA A 58 -0.16 14.54 -11.63
N LEU A 59 -1.37 14.01 -11.78
CA LEU A 59 -2.62 14.78 -11.84
C LEU A 59 -3.23 15.03 -10.44
N GLY A 60 -2.55 14.65 -9.36
CA GLY A 60 -3.04 14.78 -7.99
C GLY A 60 -3.98 13.67 -7.55
N GLY A 61 -4.06 12.57 -8.30
CA GLY A 61 -4.85 11.39 -7.94
C GLY A 61 -4.39 10.75 -6.63
N ARG A 62 -5.33 10.18 -5.89
CA ARG A 62 -5.11 9.57 -4.57
C ARG A 62 -5.08 8.05 -4.70
N ILE A 63 -4.08 7.39 -4.12
CA ILE A 63 -3.95 5.92 -4.20
C ILE A 63 -3.98 5.29 -2.80
N GLY A 64 -4.52 4.08 -2.71
CA GLY A 64 -4.36 3.18 -1.57
C GLY A 64 -3.83 1.84 -2.07
N ILE A 65 -3.34 1.00 -1.15
CA ILE A 65 -2.98 -0.39 -1.45
C ILE A 65 -3.88 -1.35 -0.68
N GLY A 66 -4.18 -2.49 -1.29
CA GLY A 66 -4.92 -3.59 -0.68
C GLY A 66 -4.34 -4.94 -1.11
N THR A 67 -4.47 -5.95 -0.24
CA THR A 67 -3.95 -7.31 -0.51
C THR A 67 -4.90 -8.14 -1.37
N ASP A 68 -6.18 -7.75 -1.44
CA ASP A 68 -7.25 -8.40 -2.21
C ASP A 68 -7.32 -9.92 -2.01
N SER A 69 -6.83 -10.73 -2.96
CA SER A 69 -6.85 -12.19 -2.90
C SER A 69 -6.01 -12.79 -1.76
N HIS A 70 -5.16 -11.98 -1.13
CA HIS A 70 -4.21 -12.38 -0.09
C HIS A 70 -3.10 -13.33 -0.57
N VAL A 71 -2.86 -13.45 -1.89
CA VAL A 71 -1.69 -14.17 -2.42
C VAL A 71 -0.36 -13.59 -1.90
N ALA A 72 -0.37 -12.28 -1.64
CA ALA A 72 0.63 -11.55 -0.88
C ALA A 72 -0.05 -10.75 0.23
N THR A 73 0.65 -10.55 1.34
CA THR A 73 0.11 -9.84 2.52
C THR A 73 1.08 -8.79 3.07
N SER A 74 2.04 -8.35 2.25
CA SER A 74 3.10 -7.42 2.65
C SER A 74 2.90 -6.03 2.06
N VAL A 75 2.90 -5.01 2.93
CA VAL A 75 2.93 -3.59 2.51
C VAL A 75 4.13 -3.30 1.60
N ALA A 76 5.30 -3.82 1.96
CA ALA A 76 6.52 -3.60 1.18
C ALA A 76 6.43 -4.24 -0.20
N GLU A 77 5.82 -5.43 -0.32
CA GLU A 77 5.63 -6.10 -1.60
C GLU A 77 4.67 -5.34 -2.51
N GLU A 78 3.50 -4.92 -2.00
CA GLU A 78 2.53 -4.15 -2.80
C GLU A 78 3.16 -2.87 -3.36
N LEU A 79 3.84 -2.09 -2.50
CA LEU A 79 4.49 -0.85 -2.91
C LEU A 79 5.65 -1.09 -3.88
N ARG A 80 6.44 -2.16 -3.66
CA ARG A 80 7.55 -2.54 -4.53
C ARG A 80 7.05 -2.96 -5.91
N VAL A 81 6.01 -3.80 -5.98
CA VAL A 81 5.40 -4.26 -7.24
C VAL A 81 4.79 -3.08 -7.99
N LEU A 82 4.09 -2.17 -7.29
CA LEU A 82 3.54 -0.95 -7.89
C LEU A 82 4.62 -0.15 -8.62
N GLU A 83 5.70 0.23 -7.92
CA GLU A 83 6.80 0.98 -8.52
C GLU A 83 7.50 0.17 -9.62
N TYR A 84 7.77 -1.11 -9.40
CA TYR A 84 8.48 -1.94 -10.36
C TYR A 84 7.67 -2.14 -11.65
N GLY A 85 6.34 -2.24 -11.57
CA GLY A 85 5.46 -2.25 -12.72
C GLY A 85 5.63 -0.99 -13.57
N GLN A 86 5.66 0.20 -12.94
CA GLN A 86 5.92 1.45 -13.67
C GLN A 86 7.32 1.47 -14.30
N ARG A 87 8.33 0.97 -13.57
CA ARG A 87 9.71 0.90 -14.08
C ARG A 87 9.82 0.02 -15.32
N LEU A 88 9.18 -1.15 -15.28
CA LEU A 88 9.18 -2.11 -16.38
C LEU A 88 8.47 -1.54 -17.61
N ARG A 89 7.28 -0.97 -17.41
CA ARG A 89 6.51 -0.31 -18.48
C ARG A 89 7.30 0.82 -19.15
N ASP A 90 7.91 1.69 -18.36
CA ASP A 90 8.55 2.91 -18.86
C ASP A 90 10.03 2.74 -19.23
N ARG A 91 10.65 1.61 -18.87
CA ARG A 91 12.09 1.36 -18.97
C ARG A 91 12.92 2.46 -18.31
N ARG A 92 12.46 2.95 -17.16
CA ARG A 92 13.08 4.03 -16.37
C ARG A 92 13.01 3.71 -14.88
N ARG A 93 13.93 4.29 -14.09
CA ARG A 93 13.94 4.14 -12.63
C ARG A 93 13.19 5.29 -11.96
N ASN A 94 12.85 5.11 -10.68
CA ASN A 94 12.27 6.13 -9.80
C ASN A 94 11.05 6.82 -10.42
N ARG A 95 9.99 6.03 -10.68
CA ARG A 95 8.82 6.51 -11.43
C ARG A 95 7.83 7.23 -10.53
N LEU A 96 7.60 6.71 -9.34
CA LEU A 96 6.65 7.27 -8.37
C LEU A 96 7.38 8.10 -7.31
N VAL A 97 7.92 9.24 -7.74
CA VAL A 97 8.57 10.23 -6.87
C VAL A 97 7.77 11.54 -6.84
N SER A 98 7.72 12.19 -5.68
CA SER A 98 7.09 13.51 -5.51
C SER A 98 7.87 14.67 -6.16
N GLY A 99 9.13 14.44 -6.53
CA GLY A 99 9.95 15.43 -7.23
C GLY A 99 11.40 14.96 -7.46
N PRO A 100 12.24 15.75 -8.14
CA PRO A 100 13.64 15.43 -8.35
C PRO A 100 14.39 15.21 -7.03
N GLY A 101 15.05 14.06 -6.90
CA GLY A 101 15.82 13.69 -5.71
C GLY A 101 14.97 13.17 -4.54
N ALA A 102 13.64 13.13 -4.65
CA ALA A 102 12.77 12.59 -3.61
C ALA A 102 12.90 11.06 -3.51
N SER A 103 12.70 10.53 -2.30
CA SER A 103 12.63 9.10 -2.05
C SER A 103 11.34 8.51 -2.61
N VAL A 104 11.47 7.39 -3.32
CA VAL A 104 10.33 6.63 -3.83
C VAL A 104 9.58 6.00 -2.66
N GLY A 105 10.29 5.39 -1.70
CA GLY A 105 9.67 4.76 -0.55
C GLY A 105 8.87 5.74 0.30
N ARG A 106 9.40 6.94 0.52
CA ARG A 106 8.69 8.04 1.17
C ARG A 106 7.42 8.43 0.45
N THR A 107 7.52 8.68 -0.86
CA THR A 107 6.39 9.08 -1.71
C THR A 107 5.27 8.05 -1.65
N LEU A 108 5.61 6.77 -1.76
CA LEU A 108 4.63 5.67 -1.75
C LEU A 108 3.95 5.49 -0.40
N ILE A 109 4.69 5.58 0.71
CA ILE A 109 4.11 5.48 2.05
C ILE A 109 3.17 6.64 2.33
N GLU A 110 3.56 7.87 2.01
CA GLU A 110 2.70 9.03 2.23
C GLU A 110 1.44 8.98 1.37
N ALA A 111 1.58 8.63 0.08
CA ALA A 111 0.45 8.51 -0.83
C ALA A 111 -0.53 7.40 -0.38
N SER A 112 -0.02 6.19 -0.11
CA SER A 112 -0.84 5.05 0.31
C SER A 112 -1.46 5.25 1.69
N LEU A 113 -0.78 5.89 2.63
CA LEU A 113 -1.34 6.22 3.95
C LEU A 113 -2.47 7.24 3.81
N ALA A 114 -2.29 8.29 3.01
CA ALA A 114 -3.32 9.30 2.79
C ALA A 114 -4.56 8.73 2.10
N GLY A 115 -4.38 8.06 0.95
CA GLY A 115 -5.50 7.47 0.21
C GLY A 115 -6.13 6.28 0.93
N GLY A 116 -5.34 5.42 1.57
CA GLY A 116 -5.86 4.31 2.37
C GLY A 116 -6.69 4.77 3.57
N SER A 117 -6.26 5.84 4.25
CA SER A 117 -7.04 6.43 5.36
C SER A 117 -8.37 7.01 4.87
N GLN A 118 -8.38 7.69 3.74
CA GLN A 118 -9.59 8.21 3.12
C GLN A 118 -10.54 7.08 2.73
N ALA A 119 -10.06 6.06 2.02
CA ALA A 119 -10.86 4.91 1.60
C ALA A 119 -11.44 4.14 2.80
N ALA A 120 -10.70 4.06 3.90
CA ALA A 120 -11.15 3.45 5.16
C ALA A 120 -12.10 4.34 5.99
N GLY A 121 -12.41 5.56 5.53
CA GLY A 121 -13.26 6.51 6.26
C GLY A 121 -12.62 7.09 7.54
N LEU A 122 -11.29 7.04 7.65
CA LEU A 122 -10.56 7.60 8.78
C LEU A 122 -10.37 9.11 8.59
N ARG A 123 -10.97 9.89 9.50
CA ARG A 123 -10.91 11.36 9.48
C ARG A 123 -9.51 11.93 9.73
N THR A 124 -8.66 11.20 10.45
CA THR A 124 -7.31 11.64 10.83
C THR A 124 -6.40 10.43 10.91
N SER A 125 -5.20 10.53 10.33
CA SER A 125 -4.23 9.45 10.26
C SER A 125 -2.78 9.93 10.35
N GLY A 126 -1.86 8.98 10.57
CA GLY A 126 -0.44 9.27 10.81
C GLY A 126 -0.16 9.73 12.25
N ILE A 127 1.10 10.05 12.52
CA ILE A 127 1.58 10.38 13.87
C ILE A 127 1.24 11.85 14.18
N ARG A 128 0.02 12.10 14.65
CA ARG A 128 -0.44 13.44 15.05
C ARG A 128 -1.54 13.37 16.11
N VAL A 129 -1.70 14.44 16.88
CA VAL A 129 -2.77 14.57 17.87
C VAL A 129 -4.14 14.40 17.19
N GLY A 130 -5.00 13.59 17.80
CA GLY A 130 -6.35 13.28 17.28
C GLY A 130 -6.41 12.07 16.34
N ALA A 131 -5.28 11.56 15.83
CA ALA A 131 -5.23 10.29 15.11
C ALA A 131 -5.30 9.10 16.08
N ARG A 132 -5.71 7.94 15.56
CA ARG A 132 -5.56 6.65 16.28
C ARG A 132 -4.07 6.37 16.46
N ALA A 133 -3.69 5.81 17.62
CA ALA A 133 -2.35 5.32 17.88
C ALA A 133 -2.12 3.95 17.17
N ASP A 134 -2.04 4.01 15.84
CA ASP A 134 -1.73 2.88 14.97
C ASP A 134 -0.30 3.10 14.41
N LEU A 135 0.66 2.26 14.80
CA LEU A 135 2.09 2.46 14.55
C LEU A 135 2.76 1.15 14.15
N VAL A 136 3.79 1.26 13.31
CA VAL A 136 4.70 0.15 12.95
C VAL A 136 6.12 0.54 13.38
N VAL A 137 6.80 -0.36 14.07
CA VAL A 137 8.19 -0.22 14.49
C VAL A 137 9.05 -1.12 13.62
N LEU A 138 10.04 -0.53 12.96
CA LEU A 138 11.02 -1.29 12.17
C LEU A 138 12.17 -1.79 13.05
N ASP A 139 12.72 -2.96 12.72
CA ASP A 139 13.78 -3.59 13.51
C ASP A 139 15.12 -2.86 13.36
N VAL A 140 15.50 -2.11 14.39
CA VAL A 140 16.77 -1.39 14.45
C VAL A 140 17.98 -2.29 14.69
N ALA A 141 17.78 -3.58 14.99
CA ALA A 141 18.87 -4.56 14.99
C ALA A 141 19.27 -4.97 13.56
N ASN A 142 18.43 -4.73 12.57
CA ASN A 142 18.73 -5.02 11.17
C ASN A 142 19.86 -4.10 10.66
N PRO A 143 20.98 -4.64 10.14
CA PRO A 143 22.11 -3.84 9.66
C PRO A 143 21.75 -2.84 8.55
N PHE A 144 20.78 -3.19 7.71
CA PHE A 144 20.30 -2.30 6.67
C PHE A 144 19.46 -1.16 7.24
N ILE A 145 18.74 -1.34 8.35
CA ILE A 145 17.98 -0.24 8.96
C ILE A 145 18.89 0.67 9.79
N VAL A 146 19.73 0.11 10.66
CA VAL A 146 20.59 0.88 11.57
C VAL A 146 21.59 1.78 10.85
N ALA A 147 22.06 1.37 9.67
CA ALA A 147 23.00 2.14 8.86
C ALA A 147 22.31 3.16 7.92
N ALA A 148 20.99 3.31 7.98
CA ALA A 148 20.22 4.24 7.15
C ALA A 148 19.89 5.53 7.91
N LYS A 149 19.61 6.60 7.17
CA LYS A 149 19.13 7.87 7.73
C LYS A 149 17.91 8.36 6.96
N ASP A 150 17.00 9.02 7.66
CA ASP A 150 15.83 9.68 7.09
C ASP A 150 15.05 8.75 6.14
N ASP A 151 14.73 9.20 4.93
CA ASP A 151 13.95 8.44 3.96
C ASP A 151 14.64 7.17 3.44
N GLN A 152 15.96 7.04 3.62
CA GLN A 152 16.67 5.81 3.25
C GLN A 152 16.18 4.60 4.04
N ILE A 153 15.62 4.81 5.23
CA ILE A 153 14.99 3.75 6.04
C ILE A 153 13.80 3.16 5.28
N LEU A 154 12.93 4.01 4.72
CA LEU A 154 11.77 3.58 3.95
C LEU A 154 12.18 2.92 2.63
N ASP A 155 13.18 3.47 1.94
CA ASP A 155 13.70 2.86 0.72
C ASP A 155 14.29 1.46 0.97
N ARG A 156 15.04 1.27 2.07
CA ARG A 156 15.59 -0.05 2.42
C ARG A 156 14.50 -1.03 2.87
N TRP A 157 13.53 -0.57 3.66
CA TRP A 157 12.38 -1.40 4.02
C TRP A 157 11.64 -1.90 2.78
N ILE A 158 11.22 -0.98 1.90
CA ILE A 158 10.34 -1.31 0.78
C ILE A 158 11.10 -2.06 -0.32
N PHE A 159 12.32 -1.65 -0.68
CA PHE A 159 12.99 -2.18 -1.87
C PHE A 159 14.06 -3.24 -1.59
N ALA A 160 14.49 -3.44 -0.34
CA ALA A 160 15.56 -4.41 -0.02
C ALA A 160 15.15 -5.47 1.00
N LEU A 161 14.40 -5.10 2.03
CA LEU A 161 13.97 -6.01 3.07
C LEU A 161 12.58 -6.56 2.72
N GLY A 162 11.54 -6.11 3.40
CA GLY A 162 10.19 -6.63 3.21
C GLY A 162 9.48 -6.68 4.55
N SER A 163 8.69 -7.73 4.75
CA SER A 163 7.96 -7.95 5.99
C SER A 163 8.87 -8.19 7.19
N GLU A 164 10.06 -8.75 6.99
CA GLU A 164 11.04 -9.04 8.04
C GLU A 164 11.64 -7.79 8.69
N ALA A 165 11.47 -6.61 8.08
CA ALA A 165 11.88 -5.36 8.70
C ALA A 165 10.92 -4.89 9.80
N VAL A 166 9.69 -5.44 9.87
CA VAL A 166 8.69 -5.04 10.86
C VAL A 166 8.88 -5.84 12.15
N ARG A 167 9.11 -5.13 13.25
CA ARG A 167 9.32 -5.74 14.57
C ARG A 167 8.05 -5.70 15.42
N ASP A 168 7.51 -4.51 15.66
CA ASP A 168 6.37 -4.31 16.55
C ASP A 168 5.26 -3.58 15.82
N VAL A 169 4.00 -3.92 16.15
CA VAL A 169 2.81 -3.26 15.61
C VAL A 169 1.89 -2.88 16.75
N MET A 170 1.53 -1.60 16.79
CA MET A 170 0.56 -1.03 17.71
C MET A 170 -0.72 -0.70 16.96
N VAL A 171 -1.87 -1.04 17.54
CA VAL A 171 -3.20 -0.69 17.04
C VAL A 171 -4.01 -0.10 18.19
N ARG A 172 -4.51 1.13 18.01
CA ARG A 172 -5.27 1.90 19.01
C ARG A 172 -4.59 2.03 20.38
N GLY A 173 -3.26 2.04 20.40
CA GLY A 173 -2.47 2.13 21.63
C GLY A 173 -2.02 0.79 22.21
N ASP A 174 -2.54 -0.33 21.70
CA ASP A 174 -2.18 -1.66 22.16
C ASP A 174 -1.17 -2.31 21.22
N PHE A 175 -0.05 -2.81 21.75
CA PHE A 175 0.88 -3.62 20.98
C PHE A 175 0.27 -5.00 20.71
N VAL A 176 -0.04 -5.27 19.45
CA VAL A 176 -0.65 -6.53 18.99
C VAL A 176 0.39 -7.50 18.42
N VAL A 177 1.50 -6.97 17.92
CA VAL A 177 2.70 -7.72 17.50
C VAL A 177 3.88 -7.16 18.26
N GLN A 178 4.68 -8.03 18.87
CA GLN A 178 5.94 -7.68 19.51
C GLN A 178 7.03 -8.66 19.08
N GLU A 179 8.21 -8.14 18.75
CA GLU A 179 9.36 -8.95 18.28
C GLU A 179 9.00 -9.90 17.13
N GLY A 180 8.18 -9.42 16.19
CA GLY A 180 7.72 -10.14 15.01
C GLY A 180 6.60 -11.15 15.30
N ARG A 181 6.05 -11.19 16.52
CA ARG A 181 5.09 -12.22 16.93
C ARG A 181 3.77 -11.65 17.44
N HIS A 182 2.66 -12.15 16.90
CA HIS A 182 1.32 -11.84 17.42
C HIS A 182 1.02 -12.72 18.66
N TRP A 183 0.42 -12.14 19.71
CA TRP A 183 0.15 -12.85 20.97
C TRP A 183 -0.72 -14.11 20.82
N ALA A 184 -1.57 -14.17 19.79
CA ALA A 184 -2.44 -15.31 19.49
C ALA A 184 -1.94 -16.23 18.36
N GLU A 185 -0.73 -16.01 17.84
CA GLU A 185 -0.22 -16.64 16.62
C GLU A 185 -0.35 -18.17 16.63
N GLU A 186 0.12 -18.86 17.67
CA GLU A 186 0.06 -20.32 17.76
C GLU A 186 -1.36 -20.87 17.66
N ARG A 187 -2.29 -20.23 18.39
CA ARG A 187 -3.70 -20.62 18.39
C ARG A 187 -4.32 -20.40 17.01
N ILE A 188 -4.10 -19.22 16.42
CA ILE A 188 -4.61 -18.87 15.09
C ILE A 188 -4.08 -19.86 14.05
N ASN A 189 -2.79 -20.17 14.06
CA ASN A 189 -2.17 -21.12 13.13
C ASN A 189 -2.74 -22.53 13.29
N SER A 190 -2.95 -23.00 14.52
CA SER A 190 -3.55 -24.31 14.78
C SER A 190 -4.99 -24.41 14.27
N ASP A 191 -5.81 -23.39 14.56
CA ASP A 191 -7.21 -23.35 14.16
C ASP A 191 -7.35 -23.20 12.64
N PHE A 192 -6.53 -22.35 12.02
CA PHE A 192 -6.50 -22.16 10.57
C PHE A 192 -6.07 -23.44 9.85
N ALA A 193 -5.03 -24.14 10.33
CA ALA A 193 -4.61 -25.42 9.76
C ALA A 193 -5.72 -26.48 9.83
N ARG A 194 -6.50 -26.49 10.92
CA ARG A 194 -7.67 -27.38 11.06
C ARG A 194 -8.76 -27.03 10.04
N ALA A 195 -9.04 -25.73 9.87
CA ALA A 195 -10.01 -25.26 8.89
C ALA A 195 -9.59 -25.61 7.44
N LEU A 196 -8.32 -25.39 7.08
CA LEU A 196 -7.79 -25.75 5.77
C LEU A 196 -7.92 -27.23 5.48
N LYS A 197 -7.54 -28.09 6.43
CA LYS A 197 -7.70 -29.55 6.28
C LYS A 197 -9.15 -29.97 6.05
N ARG A 198 -10.13 -29.28 6.64
CA ARG A 198 -11.55 -29.56 6.42
C ARG A 198 -12.05 -29.10 5.06
N ILE A 199 -11.54 -27.99 4.54
CA ILE A 199 -11.97 -27.41 3.25
C ILE A 199 -11.35 -28.17 2.06
N LEU A 200 -10.13 -28.69 2.23
CA LEU A 200 -9.36 -29.38 1.17
C LEU A 200 -9.59 -30.90 1.12
N GLN A 201 -10.46 -31.44 1.98
CA GLN A 201 -10.95 -32.81 1.92
C GLN A 201 -12.15 -32.90 0.99
#